data_AF-A0A3N5GC55-F1
#
_entry.id   AF-A0A3N5GC55-F1
#
_cell.length_a   1.000
_cell.length_b   1.000
_cell.length_c   1.000
_cell.angle_alpha   90.00
_cell.angle_beta   90.00
_cell.angle_gamma   90.00
#
_symmetry.space_group_name_H-M   'P 1'
#
loop_
_entity.id
_entity.type
_entity.pdbx_description
1 polymer ?
#
loop_
_entity_poly.entity_id
_entity_poly.type
_entity_poly.pdbx_seq_one_letter_code
_entity_poly.pdbx_strand_id
1 'polypeptide(L)'
;EAPFPADLRQIGVRALCTNRDLPVLMPVGNAKGDLTLAQTAPVKSISVIKGPSRPMSAMREGKLAWKLINQLSLNHLSLTDTDADKGAAALREIVRLYAPSGDAGAQRQVDGLRSVQMQPVVRRLPMPGPITFGRGVEIKVEVDDLAFEGASAFLLGCVLERFVARHVSMNGYTQMRLHSHGRGDILIGRPRCGTRPIL
;
A
#
# COMPACT_ATOMS: atom_id res chain seq x y z
N GLU A 1 -32.07 -26.01 -15.27
CA GLU A 1 -31.23 -27.21 -15.49
C GLU A 1 -29.96 -27.10 -14.67
N ALA A 2 -29.58 -28.15 -13.95
CA ALA A 2 -28.35 -28.17 -13.18
C ALA A 2 -27.15 -28.27 -14.15
N PRO A 3 -26.08 -27.48 -13.98
CA PRO A 3 -25.09 -27.23 -15.05
C PRO A 3 -24.02 -28.32 -15.19
N PHE A 4 -24.23 -29.53 -14.65
CA PHE A 4 -23.19 -30.55 -14.60
C PHE A 4 -23.63 -31.84 -15.31
N PRO A 5 -22.79 -32.41 -16.20
CA PRO A 5 -23.14 -33.59 -16.97
C PRO A 5 -23.17 -34.85 -16.07
N ALA A 6 -24.12 -35.75 -16.35
CA ALA A 6 -24.43 -36.93 -15.52
C ALA A 6 -23.39 -38.07 -15.62
N ASP A 7 -22.32 -37.88 -16.38
CA ASP A 7 -21.26 -38.85 -16.66
C ASP A 7 -20.00 -38.68 -15.80
N LEU A 8 -19.94 -37.62 -14.99
CA LEU A 8 -18.81 -37.34 -14.10
C LEU A 8 -18.79 -38.31 -12.90
N ARG A 9 -18.00 -39.38 -13.00
CA ARG A 9 -17.94 -40.45 -11.97
C ARG A 9 -16.95 -40.19 -10.83
N GLN A 10 -15.88 -39.41 -11.06
CA GLN A 10 -14.87 -39.13 -10.04
C GLN A 10 -14.16 -37.80 -10.33
N ILE A 11 -13.84 -37.05 -9.27
CA ILE A 11 -12.97 -35.86 -9.33
C ILE A 11 -11.86 -36.02 -8.29
N GLY A 12 -10.60 -35.88 -8.72
CA GLY A 12 -9.46 -35.71 -7.82
C GLY A 12 -9.12 -34.23 -7.71
N VAL A 13 -9.12 -33.68 -6.49
CA VAL A 13 -8.78 -32.27 -6.25
C VAL A 13 -7.49 -32.18 -5.46
N ARG A 14 -6.56 -31.37 -5.93
CA ARG A 14 -5.41 -30.90 -5.14
C ARG A 14 -5.61 -29.42 -4.82
N ALA A 15 -5.77 -29.10 -3.54
CA ALA A 15 -6.00 -27.74 -3.07
C ALA A 15 -5.00 -27.35 -1.98
N LEU A 16 -4.69 -26.05 -1.90
CA LEU A 16 -3.97 -25.46 -0.79
C LEU A 16 -4.99 -24.90 0.20
N CYS A 17 -4.93 -25.34 1.45
CA CYS A 17 -5.88 -24.97 2.50
C CYS A 17 -5.18 -24.20 3.62
N THR A 18 -5.95 -23.40 4.36
CA THR A 18 -5.49 -22.67 5.56
C THR A 18 -6.44 -22.94 6.73
N ASN A 19 -5.92 -22.88 7.95
CA ASN A 19 -6.69 -23.13 9.18
C ASN A 19 -7.38 -21.87 9.74
N ARG A 20 -7.46 -20.79 8.94
CA ARG A 20 -8.14 -19.53 9.25
C ARG A 20 -7.82 -19.01 10.65
N ASP A 21 -8.75 -19.12 11.60
CA ASP A 21 -8.64 -18.55 12.95
C ASP A 21 -7.83 -19.42 13.91
N LEU A 22 -7.59 -20.69 13.59
CA LEU A 22 -6.90 -21.63 14.47
C LEU A 22 -5.51 -21.16 14.91
N PRO A 23 -4.66 -20.56 14.05
CA PRO A 23 -3.35 -20.06 14.48
C PRO A 23 -3.45 -18.99 15.58
N VAL A 24 -4.54 -18.21 15.63
CA VAL A 24 -4.75 -17.17 16.64
C VAL A 24 -4.93 -17.76 18.04
N LEU A 25 -5.36 -19.02 18.14
CA LEU A 25 -5.53 -19.74 19.40
C LEU A 25 -4.24 -20.44 19.88
N MET A 26 -3.15 -20.36 19.10
CA MET A 26 -1.88 -20.98 19.45
C MET A 26 -1.27 -20.28 20.69
N PRO A 27 -0.78 -21.04 21.69
CA PRO A 27 -0.03 -20.45 22.79
C PRO A 27 1.29 -19.87 22.27
N VAL A 28 1.58 -18.63 22.65
CA VAL A 28 2.80 -17.90 22.29
C VAL A 28 3.48 -17.42 23.56
N GLY A 29 4.81 -17.44 23.60
CA GLY A 29 5.62 -16.97 24.73
C GLY A 29 6.10 -18.09 25.67
N ASN A 30 6.15 -19.33 25.20
CA ASN A 30 6.68 -20.44 25.99
C ASN A 30 8.22 -20.39 26.04
N ALA A 31 8.80 -20.47 27.24
CA ALA A 31 10.25 -20.48 27.45
C ALA A 31 10.97 -21.64 26.74
N LYS A 32 10.26 -22.76 26.46
CA LYS A 32 10.80 -23.92 25.74
C LYS A 32 10.68 -23.82 24.22
N GLY A 33 10.07 -22.75 23.70
CA GLY A 33 9.75 -22.56 22.28
C GLY A 33 8.25 -22.73 22.00
N ASP A 34 7.78 -21.99 21.02
CA ASP A 34 6.38 -21.91 20.57
C ASP A 34 6.09 -22.87 19.40
N LEU A 35 7.10 -23.26 18.64
CA LEU A 35 6.96 -24.10 17.45
C LEU A 35 7.97 -25.26 17.45
N THR A 36 7.60 -26.35 16.80
CA THR A 36 8.45 -27.51 16.56
C THR A 36 8.83 -27.59 15.07
N LEU A 37 10.05 -28.04 14.78
CA LEU A 37 10.51 -28.21 13.41
C LEU A 37 9.96 -29.53 12.84
N ALA A 38 9.42 -29.51 11.63
CA ALA A 38 8.94 -30.73 10.95
C ALA A 38 10.10 -31.61 10.42
N GLN A 39 11.28 -31.02 10.23
CA GLN A 39 12.50 -31.71 9.81
C GLN A 39 13.51 -31.69 10.97
N THR A 40 14.56 -32.50 10.92
CA THR A 40 15.61 -32.47 11.94
C THR A 40 16.68 -31.46 11.56
N ALA A 41 16.89 -30.44 12.39
CA ALA A 41 17.97 -29.46 12.27
C ALA A 41 18.46 -29.05 13.67
N PRO A 42 19.72 -28.62 13.83
CA PRO A 42 20.26 -28.21 15.13
C PRO A 42 19.71 -26.85 15.57
N VAL A 43 18.47 -26.83 16.06
CA VAL A 43 17.76 -25.64 16.54
C VAL A 43 17.48 -25.77 18.04
N LYS A 44 17.88 -24.76 18.83
CA LYS A 44 17.71 -24.76 20.30
C LYS A 44 16.27 -24.51 20.72
N SER A 45 15.61 -23.54 20.09
CA SER A 45 14.19 -23.21 20.29
C SER A 45 13.69 -22.34 19.14
N ILE A 46 12.37 -22.31 18.95
CA ILE A 46 11.69 -21.44 17.98
C ILE A 46 10.67 -20.61 18.75
N SER A 47 10.79 -19.29 18.74
CA SER A 47 9.89 -18.38 19.45
C SER A 47 9.19 -17.43 18.49
N VAL A 48 7.91 -17.18 18.73
CA VAL A 48 7.09 -16.23 17.96
C VAL A 48 7.26 -14.84 18.56
N ILE A 49 7.91 -13.93 17.82
CA ILE A 49 8.16 -12.54 18.25
C ILE A 49 6.85 -11.75 18.35
N LYS A 50 5.97 -11.95 17.37
CA LYS A 50 4.64 -11.35 17.33
C LYS A 50 3.65 -12.42 16.91
N GLY A 51 2.57 -12.57 17.69
CA GLY A 51 1.54 -13.56 17.43
C GLY A 51 0.94 -13.43 16.01
N PRO A 52 0.34 -14.52 15.50
CA PRO A 52 -0.24 -14.52 14.17
C PRO A 52 -1.33 -13.44 14.04
N SER A 53 -1.34 -12.76 12.90
CA SER A 53 -2.38 -11.78 12.59
C SER A 53 -3.74 -12.47 12.45
N ARG A 54 -4.82 -11.75 12.80
CA ARG A 54 -6.18 -12.23 12.51
C ARG A 54 -6.34 -12.45 11.00
N PRO A 55 -6.90 -13.60 10.58
CA PRO A 55 -7.13 -13.85 9.17
C PRO A 55 -8.13 -12.84 8.62
N MET A 56 -7.81 -12.27 7.46
CA MET A 56 -8.73 -11.39 6.74
C MET A 56 -9.37 -12.17 5.61
N SER A 57 -10.70 -12.16 5.55
CA SER A 57 -11.42 -12.69 4.39
C SER A 57 -11.05 -11.89 3.15
N ALA A 58 -10.93 -12.55 2.01
CA ALA A 58 -10.83 -11.85 0.73
C ALA A 58 -12.01 -10.88 0.57
N MET A 59 -11.76 -9.69 0.05
CA MET A 59 -12.79 -8.69 -0.23
C MET A 59 -13.70 -9.23 -1.34
N ARG A 60 -14.86 -9.78 -0.97
CA ARG A 60 -15.83 -10.41 -1.90
C ARG A 60 -16.89 -9.44 -2.43
N GLU A 61 -16.85 -8.18 -2.03
CA GLU A 61 -17.83 -7.19 -2.46
C GLU A 61 -17.53 -6.70 -3.88
N GLY A 62 -18.46 -6.93 -4.81
CA GLY A 62 -18.29 -6.56 -6.22
C GLY A 62 -17.99 -5.07 -6.45
N LYS A 63 -18.52 -4.17 -5.60
CA LYS A 63 -18.24 -2.73 -5.68
C LYS A 63 -16.76 -2.39 -5.39
N LEU A 64 -16.12 -3.09 -4.44
CA LEU A 64 -14.71 -2.89 -4.11
C LEU A 64 -13.79 -3.45 -5.20
N ALA A 65 -14.14 -4.60 -5.77
CA ALA A 65 -13.43 -5.15 -6.93
C ALA A 65 -13.42 -4.16 -8.11
N TRP A 66 -14.55 -3.53 -8.41
CA TRP A 66 -14.61 -2.49 -9.45
C TRP A 66 -13.79 -1.23 -9.11
N LYS A 67 -13.75 -0.80 -7.85
CA LYS A 67 -12.89 0.32 -7.44
C LYS A 67 -11.39 -0.01 -7.65
N LEU A 68 -10.98 -1.24 -7.32
CA LEU A 68 -9.61 -1.70 -7.56
C LEU A 68 -9.29 -1.80 -9.06
N ILE A 69 -10.23 -2.27 -9.88
CA ILE A 69 -10.07 -2.29 -11.34
C ILE A 69 -9.93 -0.86 -11.89
N ASN A 70 -10.79 0.06 -11.45
CA ASN A 70 -10.73 1.47 -11.87
C ASN A 70 -9.41 2.14 -11.47
N GLN A 71 -8.84 1.76 -10.32
CA GLN A 71 -7.52 2.22 -9.90
C GLN A 71 -6.40 1.76 -10.86
N LEU A 72 -6.50 0.55 -11.43
CA LEU A 72 -5.55 0.05 -12.42
C LEU A 72 -5.66 0.76 -13.77
N SER A 73 -6.85 1.26 -14.11
CA SER A 73 -7.12 1.93 -15.39
C SER A 73 -6.54 3.34 -15.51
N LEU A 74 -5.76 3.83 -14.53
CA LEU A 74 -4.88 5.00 -14.66
C LEU A 74 -5.60 6.28 -15.17
N ASN A 75 -6.72 6.67 -14.57
CA ASN A 75 -7.30 8.01 -14.77
C ASN A 75 -6.59 9.05 -13.87
N HIS A 76 -5.31 9.34 -14.16
CA HIS A 76 -4.52 10.35 -13.43
C HIS A 76 -4.82 11.80 -13.83
N LEU A 77 -5.72 12.03 -14.77
CA LEU A 77 -6.07 13.38 -15.24
C LEU A 77 -6.86 14.21 -14.20
N SER A 78 -7.36 13.61 -13.13
CA SER A 78 -8.11 14.34 -12.08
C SER A 78 -7.30 14.66 -10.82
N LEU A 79 -5.96 14.55 -10.85
CA LEU A 79 -5.12 15.04 -9.74
C LEU A 79 -4.35 16.32 -10.10
N THR A 80 -4.22 16.63 -11.39
CA THR A 80 -3.46 17.78 -11.88
C THR A 80 -4.30 19.04 -12.08
N ASP A 81 -5.64 18.91 -12.19
CA ASP A 81 -6.55 20.01 -12.56
C ASP A 81 -7.67 20.23 -11.52
N THR A 82 -7.43 19.79 -10.29
CA THR A 82 -8.46 19.71 -9.26
C THR A 82 -7.98 20.42 -8.00
N ASP A 83 -8.91 21.13 -7.36
CA ASP A 83 -8.71 21.80 -6.07
C ASP A 83 -8.00 20.90 -5.05
N ALA A 84 -7.13 21.46 -4.21
CA ALA A 84 -6.21 20.69 -3.36
C ALA A 84 -6.95 19.67 -2.45
N ASP A 85 -8.17 20.02 -2.04
CA ASP A 85 -9.06 19.18 -1.24
C ASP A 85 -9.66 18.01 -2.02
N LYS A 86 -9.98 18.23 -3.31
CA LYS A 86 -10.48 17.17 -4.20
C LYS A 86 -9.37 16.18 -4.54
N GLY A 87 -8.13 16.66 -4.70
CA GLY A 87 -6.96 15.79 -4.86
C GLY A 87 -6.71 14.90 -3.63
N ALA A 88 -6.85 15.47 -2.43
CA ALA A 88 -6.80 14.68 -1.19
C ALA A 88 -7.94 13.68 -1.08
N ALA A 89 -9.17 14.05 -1.46
CA ALA A 89 -10.30 13.12 -1.45
C ALA A 89 -10.04 11.90 -2.35
N ALA A 90 -9.55 12.11 -3.58
CA ALA A 90 -9.19 11.02 -4.48
C ALA A 90 -8.08 10.13 -3.91
N LEU A 91 -7.03 10.72 -3.33
CA LEU A 91 -5.96 9.93 -2.69
C LEU A 91 -6.49 9.14 -1.50
N ARG A 92 -7.37 9.73 -0.67
CA ARG A 92 -8.02 9.04 0.45
C ARG A 92 -8.85 7.86 -0.03
N GLU A 93 -9.62 8.01 -1.11
CA GLU A 93 -10.39 6.89 -1.67
C GLU A 93 -9.50 5.73 -2.09
N ILE A 94 -8.36 6.02 -2.76
CA ILE A 94 -7.39 5.01 -3.17
C ILE A 94 -6.78 4.32 -1.95
N VAL A 95 -6.26 5.09 -0.98
CA VAL A 95 -5.61 4.52 0.21
C VAL A 95 -6.60 3.74 1.07
N ARG A 96 -7.87 4.17 1.13
CA ARG A 96 -8.93 3.49 1.87
C ARG A 96 -9.21 2.09 1.35
N LEU A 97 -8.97 1.79 0.07
CA LEU A 97 -9.09 0.43 -0.45
C LEU A 97 -8.12 -0.56 0.22
N TYR A 98 -7.02 -0.06 0.77
CA TYR A 98 -6.02 -0.87 1.46
C TYR A 98 -6.18 -0.86 2.99
N ALA A 99 -7.04 0.01 3.53
CA ALA A 99 -7.33 0.09 4.95
C ALA A 99 -8.50 -0.85 5.29
N PRO A 100 -8.30 -1.88 6.13
CA PRO A 100 -9.38 -2.76 6.54
C PRO A 100 -10.51 -1.97 7.22
N SER A 101 -11.77 -2.33 6.94
CA SER A 101 -12.94 -1.61 7.50
C SER A 101 -13.01 -1.67 9.03
N GLY A 102 -12.34 -2.63 9.67
CA GLY A 102 -12.31 -2.78 11.12
C GLY A 102 -11.11 -2.12 11.82
N ASP A 103 -10.20 -1.49 11.08
CA ASP A 103 -9.03 -0.82 11.64
C ASP A 103 -9.26 0.70 11.74
N ALA A 104 -9.81 1.14 12.87
CA ALA A 104 -10.07 2.56 13.13
C ALA A 104 -8.79 3.41 13.09
N GLY A 105 -7.62 2.82 13.42
CA GLY A 105 -6.33 3.50 13.34
C GLY A 105 -5.93 3.76 11.89
N ALA A 106 -6.06 2.75 11.02
CA ALA A 106 -5.81 2.92 9.59
C ALA A 106 -6.79 3.91 8.95
N GLN A 107 -8.09 3.86 9.29
CA GLN A 107 -9.07 4.82 8.77
C GLN A 107 -8.73 6.25 9.20
N ARG A 108 -8.36 6.45 10.48
CA ARG A 108 -7.92 7.76 10.98
C ARG A 108 -6.69 8.28 10.23
N GLN A 109 -5.70 7.44 9.97
CA GLN A 109 -4.51 7.80 9.18
C GLN A 109 -4.89 8.21 7.74
N VAL A 110 -5.86 7.53 7.12
CA VAL A 110 -6.38 7.92 5.81
C VAL A 110 -7.06 9.30 5.88
N ASP A 111 -7.90 9.52 6.89
CA ASP A 111 -8.58 10.81 7.10
C ASP A 111 -7.60 11.95 7.42
N GLY A 112 -6.44 11.62 7.96
CA GLY A 112 -5.33 12.53 8.23
C GLY A 112 -4.67 13.14 6.99
N LEU A 113 -4.91 12.61 5.78
CA LEU A 113 -4.46 13.22 4.52
C LEU A 113 -5.34 14.45 4.24
N ARG A 114 -4.79 15.67 4.39
CA ARG A 114 -5.56 16.92 4.32
C ARG A 114 -5.64 17.48 2.91
N SER A 115 -4.49 17.71 2.28
CA SER A 115 -4.39 18.34 0.96
C SER A 115 -3.36 17.61 0.09
N VAL A 116 -3.57 17.61 -1.23
CA VAL A 116 -2.61 17.10 -2.21
C VAL A 116 -2.47 18.15 -3.31
N GLN A 117 -1.24 18.60 -3.53
CA GLN A 117 -0.92 19.58 -4.56
C GLN A 117 0.13 19.00 -5.50
N MET A 118 -0.07 19.20 -6.80
CA MET A 118 0.85 18.77 -7.83
C MET A 118 1.36 19.97 -8.60
N GLN A 119 2.68 20.12 -8.69
CA GLN A 119 3.30 21.24 -9.40
C GLN A 119 4.36 20.74 -10.38
N PRO A 120 4.36 21.23 -11.62
CA PRO A 120 5.43 20.91 -12.56
C PRO A 120 6.74 21.54 -12.05
N VAL A 121 7.78 20.72 -11.93
CA VAL A 121 9.11 21.17 -11.51
C VAL A 121 10.16 20.71 -12.49
N VAL A 122 11.24 21.47 -12.58
CA VAL A 122 12.45 21.07 -13.31
C VAL A 122 13.57 20.86 -12.30
N ARG A 123 14.21 19.69 -12.36
CA ARG A 123 15.29 19.28 -11.45
C ARG A 123 16.35 18.53 -12.22
N ARG A 124 17.56 18.54 -11.67
CA ARG A 124 18.65 17.68 -12.11
C ARG A 124 18.28 16.21 -11.85
N LEU A 125 18.40 15.37 -12.87
CA LEU A 125 18.11 13.95 -12.77
C LEU A 125 19.24 13.24 -12.01
N PRO A 126 18.93 12.35 -11.03
CA PRO A 126 19.92 11.62 -10.25
C PRO A 126 20.42 10.38 -11.02
N MET A 127 20.83 10.55 -12.27
CA MET A 127 21.33 9.49 -13.14
C MET A 127 22.83 9.67 -13.40
N PRO A 128 23.60 8.57 -13.55
CA PRO A 128 25.00 8.66 -13.94
C PRO A 128 25.11 9.20 -15.38
N GLY A 129 26.04 10.14 -15.60
CA GLY A 129 26.25 10.77 -16.90
C GLY A 129 26.32 12.31 -16.84
N PRO A 130 26.21 12.99 -17.99
CA PRO A 130 26.21 14.45 -18.05
C PRO A 130 25.04 15.04 -17.24
N ILE A 131 25.20 16.28 -16.75
CA ILE A 131 24.16 16.97 -15.98
C ILE A 131 22.95 17.20 -16.89
N THR A 132 21.88 16.44 -16.68
CA THR A 132 20.61 16.59 -17.38
C THR A 132 19.53 17.12 -16.44
N PHE A 133 18.71 18.02 -16.98
CA PHE A 133 17.49 18.49 -16.33
C PHE A 133 16.29 17.79 -16.95
N GLY A 134 15.43 17.24 -16.10
CA GLY A 134 14.15 16.67 -16.52
C GLY A 134 13.02 17.59 -16.10
N ARG A 135 11.87 17.48 -16.79
CA ARG A 135 10.59 17.97 -16.27
C ARG A 135 9.90 16.84 -15.52
N GLY A 136 9.48 17.13 -14.30
CA GLY A 136 8.76 16.19 -13.45
C GLY A 136 7.64 16.88 -12.70
N VAL A 137 7.04 16.14 -11.77
CA VAL A 137 5.95 16.62 -10.92
C VAL A 137 6.38 16.51 -9.47
N GLU A 138 6.33 17.63 -8.75
CA GLU A 138 6.42 17.64 -7.29
C GLU A 138 5.01 17.45 -6.74
N ILE A 139 4.87 16.50 -5.82
CA ILE A 139 3.62 16.16 -5.16
C ILE A 139 3.79 16.50 -3.70
N LYS A 140 3.13 17.56 -3.26
CA LYS A 140 3.09 17.99 -1.88
C LYS A 140 1.83 17.43 -1.23
N VAL A 141 2.00 16.62 -0.20
CA VAL A 141 0.90 16.06 0.59
C VAL A 141 0.98 16.65 1.98
N GLU A 142 -0.14 17.20 2.43
CA GLU A 142 -0.29 17.71 3.78
C GLU A 142 -1.00 16.69 4.65
N VAL A 143 -0.47 16.46 5.84
CA VAL A 143 -1.00 15.53 6.83
C VAL A 143 -1.25 16.22 8.16
N ASP A 144 -2.28 15.74 8.85
CA ASP A 144 -2.55 16.08 10.25
C ASP A 144 -1.78 15.14 11.18
N ASP A 145 -0.87 15.67 11.97
CA ASP A 145 -0.04 14.88 12.89
C ASP A 145 -0.85 14.10 13.93
N LEU A 146 -1.99 14.62 14.37
CA LEU A 146 -2.85 13.96 15.36
C LEU A 146 -3.46 12.67 14.81
N ALA A 147 -3.64 12.60 13.49
CA ALA A 147 -4.15 11.39 12.83
C ALA A 147 -3.12 10.25 12.80
N PHE A 148 -1.84 10.54 13.04
CA PHE A 148 -0.72 9.59 13.02
C PHE A 148 -0.16 9.29 14.41
N GLU A 149 -0.88 9.60 15.49
CA GLU A 149 -0.46 9.22 16.85
C GLU A 149 -0.23 7.70 16.97
N GLY A 150 0.96 7.30 17.43
CA GLY A 150 1.37 5.89 17.51
C GLY A 150 1.75 5.25 16.17
N ALA A 151 1.74 6.01 15.07
CA ALA A 151 2.13 5.58 13.73
C ALA A 151 3.14 6.56 13.09
N SER A 152 3.59 6.25 11.87
CA SER A 152 4.58 7.06 11.17
C SER A 152 4.01 7.62 9.87
N ALA A 153 3.71 8.93 9.88
CA ALA A 153 3.40 9.68 8.67
C ALA A 153 4.55 9.59 7.64
N PHE A 154 5.81 9.58 8.10
CA PHE A 154 6.98 9.40 7.26
C PHE A 154 6.94 8.08 6.48
N LEU A 155 6.58 6.98 7.12
CA LEU A 155 6.46 5.67 6.46
C LEU A 155 5.37 5.69 5.38
N LEU A 156 4.21 6.29 5.67
CA LEU A 156 3.16 6.49 4.67
C LEU A 156 3.70 7.30 3.48
N GLY A 157 4.41 8.40 3.75
CA GLY A 157 5.06 9.21 2.71
C GLY A 157 6.02 8.41 1.83
N CYS A 158 6.82 7.50 2.41
CA CYS A 158 7.73 6.62 1.65
C CYS A 158 6.97 5.63 0.76
N VAL A 159 5.85 5.10 1.24
CA VAL A 159 4.99 4.20 0.46
C VAL A 159 4.33 4.97 -0.68
N LEU A 160 3.80 6.16 -0.41
CA LEU A 160 3.19 7.04 -1.40
C LEU A 160 4.21 7.47 -2.48
N GLU A 161 5.45 7.79 -2.10
CA GLU A 161 6.52 8.11 -3.03
C GLU A 161 6.74 6.99 -4.06
N ARG A 162 6.74 5.72 -3.62
CA ARG A 162 6.86 4.55 -4.51
C ARG A 162 5.59 4.31 -5.31
N PHE A 163 4.44 4.51 -4.69
CA PHE A 163 3.15 4.36 -5.33
C PHE A 163 3.05 5.30 -6.53
N VAL A 164 3.31 6.59 -6.36
CA VAL A 164 3.19 7.56 -7.46
C VAL A 164 4.24 7.32 -8.54
N ALA A 165 5.49 7.00 -8.18
CA ALA A 165 6.53 6.67 -9.16
C ALA A 165 6.12 5.53 -10.12
N ARG A 166 5.30 4.58 -9.66
CA ARG A 166 4.79 3.48 -10.48
C ARG A 166 3.77 3.90 -11.53
N HIS A 167 3.14 5.06 -11.36
CA HIS A 167 2.07 5.55 -12.23
C HIS A 167 2.56 6.60 -13.24
N VAL A 168 3.79 7.11 -13.09
CA VAL A 168 4.40 8.06 -14.03
C VAL A 168 5.17 7.34 -15.13
N SER A 169 5.16 7.92 -16.32
CA SER A 169 5.90 7.40 -17.48
C SER A 169 7.40 7.36 -17.21
N MET A 170 8.11 6.47 -17.91
CA MET A 170 9.55 6.29 -17.76
C MET A 170 10.37 7.57 -18.01
N ASN A 171 9.85 8.46 -18.86
CA ASN A 171 10.47 9.74 -19.21
C ASN A 171 10.15 10.88 -18.23
N GLY A 172 9.28 10.62 -17.25
CA GLY A 172 8.96 11.55 -16.18
C GLY A 172 9.64 11.16 -14.87
N TYR A 173 9.76 12.13 -13.98
CA TYR A 173 10.08 11.85 -12.57
C TYR A 173 9.04 12.48 -11.64
N THR A 174 8.94 11.90 -10.45
CA THR A 174 8.11 12.39 -9.35
C THR A 174 8.99 12.75 -8.17
N GLN A 175 8.66 13.83 -7.49
CA GLN A 175 9.24 14.17 -6.20
C GLN A 175 8.12 14.27 -5.17
N MET A 176 8.23 13.50 -4.08
CA MET A 176 7.24 13.52 -3.01
C MET A 176 7.70 14.48 -1.91
N ARG A 177 6.80 15.32 -1.41
CA ARG A 177 7.00 16.09 -0.19
C ARG A 177 5.85 15.85 0.76
N LEU A 178 6.14 15.43 1.98
CA LEU A 178 5.16 15.30 3.05
C LEU A 178 5.35 16.43 4.04
N HIS A 179 4.29 17.18 4.29
CA HIS A 179 4.29 18.34 5.17
C HIS A 179 3.23 18.15 6.27
N SER A 180 3.54 18.59 7.48
CA SER A 180 2.58 18.78 8.56
C SER A 180 2.66 20.20 9.09
N HIS A 181 1.51 20.77 9.47
CA HIS A 181 1.44 22.07 10.11
C HIS A 181 2.24 22.16 11.43
N GLY A 182 2.27 21.07 12.21
CA GLY A 182 2.94 21.06 13.52
C GLY A 182 4.45 20.84 13.46
N ARG A 183 4.95 20.09 12.46
CA ARG A 183 6.35 19.66 12.35
C ARG A 183 7.10 20.19 11.14
N GLY A 184 6.41 20.84 10.20
CA GLY A 184 6.98 21.26 8.92
C GLY A 184 7.16 20.09 7.95
N ASP A 185 8.25 20.10 7.18
CA ASP A 185 8.53 19.07 6.18
C ASP A 185 9.01 17.77 6.85
N ILE A 186 8.13 16.75 6.86
CA ILE A 186 8.39 15.42 7.43
C ILE A 186 9.23 14.58 6.47
N LEU A 187 8.94 14.64 5.18
CA LEU A 187 9.64 13.88 4.14
C LEU A 187 9.90 14.80 2.95
N ILE A 188 11.17 14.87 2.54
CA ILE A 188 11.57 15.44 1.26
C ILE A 188 12.16 14.29 0.44
N GLY A 189 11.34 13.72 -0.43
CA GLY A 189 11.70 12.64 -1.32
C GLY A 189 12.74 13.07 -2.35
N ARG A 190 13.58 12.12 -2.76
CA ARG A 190 14.50 12.34 -3.89
C ARG A 190 13.70 12.20 -5.20
N PRO A 191 14.11 12.87 -6.29
CA PRO A 191 13.49 12.64 -7.60
C PRO A 191 13.54 11.15 -7.97
N ARG A 192 12.38 10.54 -8.19
CA ARG A 192 12.26 9.16 -8.63
C ARG A 192 11.77 9.11 -10.07
N CYS A 193 12.50 8.41 -10.93
CA CYS A 193 12.06 8.16 -12.29
C CYS A 193 10.82 7.27 -12.30
N GLY A 194 9.92 7.51 -13.26
CA GLY A 194 8.74 6.68 -13.43
C GLY A 194 9.10 5.25 -13.80
N THR A 195 8.36 4.28 -13.27
CA THR A 195 8.60 2.84 -13.52
C THR A 195 7.46 2.19 -14.29
N ARG A 196 6.59 2.97 -14.94
CA ARG A 196 5.50 2.43 -15.74
C ARG A 196 6.10 1.71 -16.97
N PRO A 197 5.87 0.40 -17.16
CA PRO A 197 6.32 -0.30 -18.35
C PRO A 197 5.59 0.29 -19.57
N ILE A 198 6.33 0.48 -20.65
CA ILE A 198 5.77 0.80 -21.96
C ILE A 198 5.17 -0.52 -22.47
N LEU A 199 3.85 -0.57 -22.62
CA LEU A 199 3.14 -1.70 -23.24
C LEU A 199 3.28 -1.60 -24.75
#